data_AF-A0A379GFX6-F1
#
_entry.id   AF-A0A379GFX6-F1
#
_cell.length_a   1.000
_cell.length_b   1.000
_cell.length_c   1.000
_cell.angle_alpha   90.00
_cell.angle_beta   90.00
_cell.angle_gamma   90.00
#
_symmetry.space_group_name_H-M   'P 1'
#
loop_
_entity.id
_entity.type
_entity.pdbx_description
1 polymer ?
#
loop_
_entity_poly.entity_id
_entity_poly.type
_entity_poly.pdbx_seq_one_letter_code
_entity_poly.pdbx_strand_id
1 'polypeptide(L)'
;MTAISGAKPIIRSAETHPLTWRLRDDRQPVWLDEYRAKNGYKAAEKALKSMAPDEVTSEVKDAGLKGRGGAGFSTGLKWSLMPKDESMNIRYILCNADEMEPGTYKDRLLMEELPHLLIEGMIIGAHALKAYRGYIFLRGEYIEAAKHLRHAIEEAKAAGFLGKNIFGSGIDFELFVHTGAGRYICGEETALINSLEGRRANPRSKPPFPATSGAWGKPTCVNNVETLCNVPAIIEHGKDWYIGLSAGKSPDAGTKLMGFSGRVKYPGLWELPFGTTAREILEDYAGGDA
;
A
#
# COMPACT_ATOMS: atom_id res chain seq x y z
N MET A 1 12.07 22.74 -10.37
CA MET A 1 13.34 22.05 -10.11
C MET A 1 14.39 22.56 -11.09
N THR A 2 15.45 23.19 -10.61
CA THR A 2 16.68 23.39 -11.39
C THR A 2 17.26 22.00 -11.68
N ALA A 3 17.44 21.65 -12.95
CA ALA A 3 18.17 20.45 -13.33
C ALA A 3 19.62 20.60 -12.82
N ILE A 4 19.94 19.95 -11.71
CA ILE A 4 21.29 19.92 -11.17
C ILE A 4 22.05 18.85 -11.96
N SER A 5 23.14 19.27 -12.62
CA SER A 5 23.91 18.43 -13.53
C SER A 5 24.46 17.18 -12.83
N GLY A 6 24.08 16.00 -13.32
CA GLY A 6 24.72 14.72 -12.98
C GLY A 6 23.79 13.59 -12.53
N ALA A 7 22.58 13.88 -12.05
CA ALA A 7 21.59 12.85 -11.73
C ALA A 7 20.61 12.64 -12.89
N LYS A 8 20.19 11.39 -13.12
CA LYS A 8 19.19 11.08 -14.15
C LYS A 8 17.85 11.74 -13.79
N PRO A 9 17.26 12.56 -14.70
CA PRO A 9 15.98 13.19 -14.42
C PRO A 9 14.87 12.13 -14.33
N ILE A 10 14.04 12.23 -13.29
CA ILE A 10 12.89 11.35 -13.11
C ILE A 10 11.66 12.05 -13.70
N ILE A 11 11.15 11.52 -14.81
CA ILE A 11 9.89 11.98 -15.38
C ILE A 11 8.82 11.00 -14.94
N ARG A 12 8.04 11.38 -13.93
CA ARG A 12 6.92 10.57 -13.43
C ARG A 12 5.75 10.70 -14.39
N SER A 13 5.16 9.58 -14.82
CA SER A 13 4.01 9.55 -15.73
C SER A 13 2.97 8.52 -15.28
N ALA A 14 1.70 8.75 -15.60
CA ALA A 14 0.62 7.84 -15.21
C ALA A 14 0.80 6.43 -15.78
N GLU A 15 1.45 6.32 -16.94
CA GLU A 15 1.66 5.07 -17.67
C GLU A 15 2.75 4.20 -17.06
N THR A 16 3.67 4.78 -16.29
CA THR A 16 4.91 4.11 -15.87
C THR A 16 5.20 4.21 -14.36
N HIS A 17 4.56 5.12 -13.65
CA HIS A 17 4.85 5.43 -12.24
C HIS A 17 3.58 5.39 -11.38
N PRO A 18 2.90 4.23 -11.24
CA PRO A 18 1.64 4.10 -10.50
C PRO A 18 1.64 4.75 -9.12
N LEU A 19 2.77 4.73 -8.43
CA LEU A 19 2.89 5.16 -7.04
C LEU A 19 3.19 6.65 -6.90
N THR A 20 3.88 7.26 -7.87
CA THR A 20 4.46 8.60 -7.70
C THR A 20 4.01 9.64 -8.71
N TRP A 21 3.35 9.26 -9.81
CA TRP A 21 2.97 10.23 -10.85
C TRP A 21 2.05 11.37 -10.37
N ARG A 22 1.28 11.13 -9.31
CA ARG A 22 0.37 12.13 -8.73
C ARG A 22 1.05 13.12 -7.80
N LEU A 23 2.28 12.84 -7.35
CA LEU A 23 3.01 13.68 -6.40
C LEU A 23 3.15 15.12 -6.90
N ARG A 24 3.18 16.04 -5.95
CA ARG A 24 3.45 17.46 -6.20
C ARG A 24 4.95 17.74 -6.07
N ASP A 25 5.44 18.72 -6.82
CA ASP A 25 6.85 19.11 -6.76
C ASP A 25 7.21 19.90 -5.49
N ASP A 26 6.21 20.51 -4.85
CA ASP A 26 6.34 21.23 -3.57
C ASP A 26 6.24 20.30 -2.35
N ARG A 27 6.09 18.99 -2.57
CA ARG A 27 5.93 17.95 -1.54
C ARG A 27 4.74 18.16 -0.61
N GLN A 28 3.79 19.01 -0.98
CA GLN A 28 2.52 19.09 -0.26
C GLN A 28 1.69 17.84 -0.56
N PRO A 29 0.82 17.42 0.38
CA PRO A 29 -0.05 16.28 0.14
C PRO A 29 -1.05 16.53 -0.98
N VAL A 30 -1.36 15.49 -1.73
CA VAL A 30 -2.44 15.48 -2.71
C VAL A 30 -3.74 15.14 -1.98
N TRP A 31 -4.51 16.18 -1.67
CA TRP A 31 -5.82 16.06 -1.02
C TRP A 31 -6.91 15.57 -1.98
N LEU A 32 -8.10 15.30 -1.43
CA LEU A 32 -9.19 14.58 -2.10
C LEU A 32 -9.50 15.12 -3.51
N ASP A 33 -9.74 16.43 -3.65
CA ASP A 33 -10.17 17.03 -4.92
C ASP A 33 -9.10 16.90 -6.00
N GLU A 34 -7.83 17.13 -5.65
CA GLU A 34 -6.72 16.95 -6.58
C GLU A 34 -6.53 15.47 -6.94
N TYR A 35 -6.66 14.56 -5.96
CA TYR A 35 -6.60 13.12 -6.19
C TYR A 35 -7.68 12.67 -7.18
N ARG A 36 -8.92 13.13 -7.01
CA ARG A 36 -10.05 12.85 -7.93
C ARG A 36 -9.84 13.44 -9.31
N ALA A 37 -9.33 14.67 -9.42
CA ALA A 37 -8.99 15.28 -10.71
C ALA A 37 -7.94 14.46 -11.48
N LYS A 38 -7.09 13.73 -10.76
CA LYS A 38 -6.08 12.79 -11.28
C LYS A 38 -6.59 11.33 -11.30
N ASN A 39 -7.87 11.12 -11.62
CA ASN A 39 -8.53 9.80 -11.72
C ASN A 39 -8.61 8.99 -10.41
N GLY A 40 -8.35 9.59 -9.25
CA GLY A 40 -8.47 8.91 -7.96
C GLY A 40 -9.88 8.39 -7.68
N TYR A 41 -9.97 7.27 -6.98
CA TYR A 41 -11.19 6.52 -6.65
C TYR A 41 -11.92 5.84 -7.82
N LYS A 42 -11.50 6.05 -9.08
CA LYS A 42 -12.11 5.37 -10.23
C LYS A 42 -11.90 3.85 -10.19
N ALA A 43 -10.75 3.39 -9.72
CA ALA A 43 -10.46 1.97 -9.61
C ALA A 43 -11.28 1.32 -8.49
N ALA A 44 -11.44 2.01 -7.36
CA ALA A 44 -12.33 1.56 -6.29
C ALA A 44 -13.80 1.50 -6.74
N GLU A 45 -14.29 2.52 -7.45
CA GLU A 45 -15.66 2.51 -7.98
C GLU A 45 -15.86 1.34 -8.96
N LYS A 46 -14.93 1.11 -9.89
CA LYS A 46 -14.94 -0.04 -10.81
C LYS A 46 -14.96 -1.36 -10.04
N ALA A 47 -14.08 -1.54 -9.06
CA ALA A 47 -14.00 -2.76 -8.27
C ALA A 47 -15.32 -3.06 -7.56
N LEU A 48 -15.89 -2.06 -6.88
CA LEU A 48 -17.08 -2.25 -6.05
C LEU A 48 -18.37 -2.40 -6.87
N LYS A 49 -18.48 -1.77 -8.04
CA LYS A 49 -19.70 -1.81 -8.86
C LYS A 49 -19.70 -2.88 -9.93
N SER A 50 -18.53 -3.34 -10.38
CA SER A 50 -18.41 -4.12 -11.61
C SER A 50 -17.56 -5.37 -11.49
N MET A 51 -16.96 -5.65 -10.33
CA MET A 51 -16.15 -6.84 -10.11
C MET A 51 -16.62 -7.58 -8.87
N ALA A 52 -16.74 -8.90 -8.97
CA ALA A 52 -16.88 -9.75 -7.80
C ALA A 52 -15.57 -9.75 -6.98
N PRO A 53 -15.63 -9.98 -5.65
CA PRO A 53 -14.43 -10.06 -4.81
C PRO A 53 -13.35 -11.04 -5.31
N ASP A 54 -13.79 -12.18 -5.86
CA ASP A 54 -12.89 -13.21 -6.41
C ASP A 54 -12.23 -12.77 -7.72
N GLU A 55 -12.89 -11.91 -8.52
CA GLU A 55 -12.31 -11.33 -9.73
C GLU A 55 -11.20 -10.33 -9.37
N VAL A 56 -11.43 -9.47 -8.37
CA VAL A 56 -10.40 -8.55 -7.85
C VAL A 56 -9.20 -9.34 -7.32
N THR A 57 -9.44 -10.41 -6.57
CA THR A 57 -8.39 -11.28 -6.06
C THR A 57 -7.59 -11.94 -7.19
N SER A 58 -8.28 -12.42 -8.23
CA SER A 58 -7.65 -13.06 -9.39
C SER A 58 -6.84 -12.07 -10.21
N GLU A 59 -7.34 -10.86 -10.42
CA GLU A 59 -6.62 -9.80 -11.14
C GLU A 59 -5.30 -9.44 -10.44
N VAL A 60 -5.32 -9.25 -9.11
CA VAL A 60 -4.12 -8.98 -8.31
C VAL A 60 -3.16 -10.16 -8.27
N LYS A 61 -3.68 -11.40 -8.26
CA LYS A 61 -2.88 -12.62 -8.31
C LYS A 61 -2.16 -12.75 -9.65
N ASP A 62 -2.89 -12.59 -10.74
CA ASP A 62 -2.39 -12.75 -12.09
C ASP A 62 -1.45 -11.60 -12.49
N ALA A 63 -1.65 -10.39 -11.94
CA ALA A 63 -0.69 -9.29 -12.05
C ALA A 63 0.66 -9.59 -11.39
N GLY A 64 0.77 -10.66 -10.59
CA GLY A 64 2.02 -11.06 -9.96
C GLY A 64 2.49 -10.10 -8.86
N LEU A 65 1.56 -9.33 -8.24
CA LEU A 65 1.90 -8.41 -7.16
C LEU A 65 2.48 -9.18 -5.95
N LYS A 66 3.77 -9.00 -5.69
CA LYS A 66 4.43 -9.50 -4.48
C LYS A 66 4.36 -8.49 -3.34
N GLY A 67 4.29 -8.99 -2.11
CA GLY A 67 4.28 -8.18 -0.90
C GLY A 67 5.53 -7.30 -0.77
N ARG A 68 5.31 -5.99 -0.64
CA ARG A 68 6.36 -4.95 -0.62
C ARG A 68 6.89 -4.61 0.78
N GLY A 69 6.48 -5.38 1.80
CA GLY A 69 6.98 -5.28 3.17
C GLY A 69 8.26 -6.10 3.47
N GLY A 70 8.88 -6.69 2.44
CA GLY A 70 10.15 -7.45 2.56
C GLY A 70 10.01 -8.96 2.33
N ALA A 71 8.88 -9.57 2.71
CA ALA A 71 8.70 -11.03 2.58
C ALA A 71 8.49 -11.55 1.14
N GLY A 72 8.08 -10.69 0.19
CA GLY A 72 7.95 -11.06 -1.22
C GLY A 72 6.86 -12.10 -1.56
N PHE A 73 5.99 -12.45 -0.61
CA PHE A 73 4.89 -13.41 -0.85
C PHE A 73 3.86 -12.87 -1.85
N SER A 74 3.27 -13.73 -2.70
CA SER A 74 2.25 -13.32 -3.67
C SER A 74 1.00 -12.77 -2.95
N THR A 75 0.63 -11.54 -3.24
CA THR A 75 -0.48 -10.84 -2.59
C THR A 75 -1.82 -11.48 -2.94
N GLY A 76 -2.06 -11.75 -4.22
CA GLY A 76 -3.29 -12.43 -4.64
C GLY A 76 -3.38 -13.87 -4.13
N LEU A 77 -2.26 -14.59 -4.01
CA LEU A 77 -2.25 -15.88 -3.30
C LEU A 77 -2.61 -15.70 -1.82
N LYS A 78 -2.03 -14.70 -1.13
CA LYS A 78 -2.33 -14.40 0.28
C LYS A 78 -3.82 -14.12 0.47
N TRP A 79 -4.43 -13.38 -0.44
CA TRP A 79 -5.86 -13.07 -0.42
C TRP A 79 -6.71 -14.31 -0.65
N SER A 80 -6.31 -15.20 -1.57
CA SER A 80 -7.03 -16.46 -1.84
C SER A 80 -7.02 -17.47 -0.67
N LEU A 81 -6.13 -17.27 0.32
CA LEU A 81 -6.09 -18.08 1.55
C LEU A 81 -7.14 -17.66 2.59
N MET A 82 -7.86 -16.55 2.37
CA MET A 82 -8.96 -16.17 3.24
C MET A 82 -10.10 -17.19 3.14
N PRO A 83 -10.80 -17.49 4.26
CA PRO A 83 -11.91 -18.44 4.26
C PRO A 83 -12.96 -18.05 3.22
N LYS A 84 -13.51 -19.03 2.50
CA LYS A 84 -14.63 -18.80 1.56
C LYS A 84 -16.00 -18.80 2.23
N ASP A 85 -16.07 -19.27 3.48
CA ASP A 85 -17.30 -19.37 4.25
C ASP A 85 -17.92 -17.99 4.47
N GLU A 86 -19.08 -17.77 3.85
CA GLU A 86 -19.82 -16.51 3.91
C GLU A 86 -20.49 -16.26 5.26
N SER A 87 -20.66 -17.30 6.09
CA SER A 87 -21.14 -17.14 7.47
C SER A 87 -20.13 -16.36 8.34
N MET A 88 -18.85 -16.35 7.94
CA MET A 88 -17.81 -15.54 8.57
C MET A 88 -17.84 -14.09 8.04
N ASN A 89 -18.87 -13.34 8.42
CA ASN A 89 -19.11 -11.96 7.96
C ASN A 89 -18.23 -10.90 8.66
N ILE A 90 -17.51 -11.25 9.72
CA ILE A 90 -16.57 -10.36 10.41
C ILE A 90 -15.14 -10.70 9.96
N ARG A 91 -14.57 -9.84 9.12
CA ARG A 91 -13.22 -9.98 8.56
C ARG A 91 -12.48 -8.64 8.59
N TYR A 92 -11.17 -8.69 8.74
CA TYR A 92 -10.34 -7.51 8.86
C TYR A 92 -9.25 -7.45 7.77
N ILE A 93 -8.96 -6.25 7.31
CA ILE A 93 -7.78 -5.94 6.52
C ILE A 93 -6.89 -4.98 7.31
N LEU A 94 -5.63 -5.32 7.50
CA LEU A 94 -4.68 -4.47 8.21
C LEU A 94 -3.61 -3.96 7.24
N CYS A 95 -3.38 -2.66 7.26
CA CYS A 95 -2.21 -2.04 6.63
C CYS A 95 -1.09 -1.96 7.66
N ASN A 96 0.01 -2.63 7.39
CA ASN A 96 1.25 -2.54 8.15
C ASN A 96 2.06 -1.33 7.67
N ALA A 97 1.99 -0.26 8.47
CA ALA A 97 2.67 1.02 8.29
C ALA A 97 3.69 1.26 9.42
N ASP A 98 4.25 0.20 10.00
CA ASP A 98 5.22 0.33 11.10
C ASP A 98 6.63 0.75 10.60
N GLU A 99 6.99 0.54 9.33
CA GLU A 99 8.25 0.97 8.65
C GLU A 99 9.42 1.32 9.61
N MET A 100 9.91 0.35 10.38
CA MET A 100 10.98 0.54 11.37
C MET A 100 12.34 -0.05 10.95
N GLU A 101 12.41 -0.72 9.79
CA GLU A 101 13.67 -1.27 9.27
C GLU A 101 14.65 -0.13 8.92
N PRO A 102 15.91 -0.15 9.42
CA PRO A 102 16.89 0.88 9.11
C PRO A 102 17.07 1.08 7.60
N GLY A 103 17.20 2.34 7.17
CA GLY A 103 17.35 2.69 5.75
C GLY A 103 16.07 2.57 4.92
N THR A 104 14.92 2.24 5.53
CA THR A 104 13.62 2.15 4.85
C THR A 104 12.73 3.33 5.24
N TYR A 105 12.25 4.08 4.25
CA TYR A 105 11.44 5.31 4.42
C TYR A 105 10.50 5.56 3.23
N LYS A 106 10.15 4.49 2.51
CA LYS A 106 9.37 4.49 1.26
C LYS A 106 7.87 4.66 1.51
N ASP A 107 7.36 4.03 2.56
CA ASP A 107 5.94 4.01 2.89
C ASP A 107 5.52 5.35 3.49
N ARG A 108 6.42 5.99 4.24
CA ARG A 108 6.26 7.36 4.73
C ARG A 108 5.86 8.33 3.62
N LEU A 109 6.54 8.28 2.47
CA LEU A 109 6.25 9.15 1.32
C LEU A 109 4.79 8.97 0.85
N LEU A 110 4.32 7.72 0.74
CA LEU A 110 2.96 7.44 0.30
C LEU A 110 1.92 7.94 1.32
N MET A 111 2.18 7.77 2.61
CA MET A 111 1.24 8.18 3.66
C MET A 111 1.23 9.70 3.89
N GLU A 112 2.36 10.37 3.76
CA GLU A 112 2.46 11.82 3.95
C GLU A 112 2.00 12.58 2.69
N GLU A 113 2.35 12.12 1.48
CA GLU A 113 2.11 12.90 0.26
C GLU A 113 0.92 12.38 -0.59
N LEU A 114 0.53 11.10 -0.45
CA LEU A 114 -0.56 10.47 -1.23
C LEU A 114 -1.52 9.63 -0.36
N PRO A 115 -2.06 10.15 0.76
CA PRO A 115 -2.85 9.35 1.68
C PRO A 115 -4.11 8.72 1.03
N HIS A 116 -4.74 9.39 0.08
CA HIS A 116 -5.90 8.84 -0.65
C HIS A 116 -5.56 7.63 -1.53
N LEU A 117 -4.33 7.51 -2.03
CA LEU A 117 -3.89 6.33 -2.78
C LEU A 117 -3.91 5.08 -1.90
N LEU A 118 -3.43 5.19 -0.66
CA LEU A 118 -3.50 4.11 0.31
C LEU A 118 -4.95 3.78 0.67
N ILE A 119 -5.79 4.79 0.91
CA ILE A 119 -7.21 4.59 1.24
C ILE A 119 -7.94 3.89 0.08
N GLU A 120 -7.70 4.28 -1.17
CA GLU A 120 -8.29 3.62 -2.33
C GLU A 120 -7.86 2.14 -2.42
N GLY A 121 -6.57 1.86 -2.24
CA GLY A 121 -6.05 0.48 -2.19
C GLY A 121 -6.66 -0.34 -1.05
N MET A 122 -6.91 0.28 0.10
CA MET A 122 -7.57 -0.33 1.25
C MET A 122 -9.03 -0.68 0.98
N ILE A 123 -9.78 0.19 0.29
CA ILE A 123 -11.17 -0.05 -0.12
C ILE A 123 -11.24 -1.25 -1.08
N ILE A 124 -10.39 -1.28 -2.10
CA ILE A 124 -10.36 -2.38 -3.07
C ILE A 124 -9.97 -3.70 -2.38
N GLY A 125 -8.93 -3.66 -1.54
CA GLY A 125 -8.53 -4.84 -0.76
C GLY A 125 -9.63 -5.31 0.19
N ALA A 126 -10.36 -4.40 0.81
CA ALA A 126 -11.49 -4.74 1.68
C ALA A 126 -12.60 -5.45 0.90
N HIS A 127 -12.95 -4.95 -0.28
CA HIS A 127 -13.92 -5.62 -1.17
C HIS A 127 -13.45 -7.04 -1.54
N ALA A 128 -12.21 -7.19 -2.00
CA ALA A 128 -11.63 -8.50 -2.36
C ALA A 128 -11.68 -9.51 -1.21
N LEU A 129 -11.42 -9.04 0.02
CA LEU A 129 -11.36 -9.88 1.22
C LEU A 129 -12.71 -10.03 1.93
N LYS A 130 -13.76 -9.34 1.45
CA LYS A 130 -15.05 -9.16 2.14
C LYS A 130 -14.86 -8.61 3.57
N ALA A 131 -13.91 -7.70 3.76
CA ALA A 131 -13.61 -7.09 5.05
C ALA A 131 -14.50 -5.87 5.29
N TYR A 132 -15.23 -5.87 6.41
CA TYR A 132 -16.09 -4.75 6.80
C TYR A 132 -15.30 -3.61 7.49
N ARG A 133 -14.11 -3.91 8.01
CA ARG A 133 -13.29 -2.96 8.76
C ARG A 133 -11.81 -3.14 8.48
N GLY A 134 -11.11 -2.02 8.35
CA GLY A 134 -9.67 -1.96 8.20
C GLY A 134 -8.99 -1.11 9.25
N TYR A 135 -7.72 -1.41 9.50
CA TYR A 135 -6.86 -0.60 10.36
C TYR A 135 -5.52 -0.34 9.69
N ILE A 136 -5.07 0.90 9.72
CA ILE A 136 -3.69 1.28 9.42
C ILE A 136 -2.94 1.29 10.75
N PHE A 137 -2.07 0.30 10.94
CA PHE A 137 -1.18 0.23 12.10
C PHE A 137 0.10 0.99 11.77
N LEU A 138 0.21 2.20 12.30
CA LEU A 138 1.25 3.18 11.97
C LEU A 138 2.23 3.31 13.14
N ARG A 139 3.54 3.36 12.87
CA ARG A 139 4.52 3.62 13.93
C ARG A 139 4.30 4.96 14.62
N GLY A 140 4.61 5.03 15.91
CA GLY A 140 4.35 6.21 16.73
C GLY A 140 5.13 7.46 16.32
N GLU A 141 6.29 7.29 15.67
CA GLU A 141 7.16 8.40 15.27
C GLU A 141 6.68 9.14 14.00
N TYR A 142 5.76 8.55 13.23
CA TYR A 142 5.24 9.16 12.00
C TYR A 142 4.02 10.06 12.30
N ILE A 143 4.28 11.14 13.04
CA ILE A 143 3.25 12.08 13.52
C ILE A 143 2.53 12.77 12.36
N GLU A 144 3.27 13.23 11.34
CA GLU A 144 2.67 13.92 10.19
C GLU A 144 1.84 12.96 9.34
N ALA A 145 2.35 11.75 9.06
CA ALA A 145 1.58 10.71 8.38
C ALA A 145 0.28 10.39 9.15
N ALA A 146 0.31 10.31 10.48
CA ALA A 146 -0.88 10.07 11.29
C ALA A 146 -1.93 11.19 11.11
N LYS A 147 -1.47 12.45 11.07
CA LYS A 147 -2.33 13.61 10.84
C LYS A 147 -2.93 13.60 9.43
N HIS A 148 -2.13 13.36 8.41
CA HIS A 148 -2.57 13.32 7.01
C HIS A 148 -3.54 12.17 6.74
N LEU A 149 -3.25 10.97 7.26
CA LEU A 149 -4.15 9.82 7.11
C LEU A 149 -5.48 10.04 7.82
N ARG A 150 -5.48 10.60 9.03
CA ARG A 150 -6.74 10.96 9.73
C ARG A 150 -7.52 11.99 8.92
N HIS A 151 -6.87 13.03 8.41
CA HIS A 151 -7.52 14.04 7.57
C HIS A 151 -8.14 13.42 6.31
N ALA A 152 -7.37 12.65 5.55
CA ALA A 152 -7.83 12.01 4.32
C ALA A 152 -8.95 10.98 4.56
N ILE A 153 -8.96 10.30 5.71
CA ILE A 153 -10.08 9.42 6.12
C ILE A 153 -11.35 10.24 6.35
N GLU A 154 -11.26 11.39 7.01
CA GLU A 154 -12.43 12.25 7.21
C GLU A 154 -12.92 12.85 5.89
N GLU A 155 -12.02 13.27 4.99
CA GLU A 155 -12.40 13.69 3.62
C GLU A 155 -13.11 12.56 2.86
N ALA A 156 -12.56 11.34 2.89
CA ALA A 156 -13.15 10.19 2.23
C ALA A 156 -14.52 9.79 2.82
N LYS A 157 -14.70 9.89 4.14
CA LYS A 157 -16.02 9.69 4.79
C LYS A 157 -17.02 10.76 4.35
N ALA A 158 -16.62 12.03 4.38
CA ALA A 158 -17.49 13.14 3.98
C ALA A 158 -17.94 13.04 2.51
N ALA A 159 -17.08 12.49 1.64
CA ALA A 159 -17.38 12.23 0.23
C ALA A 159 -18.14 10.92 -0.04
N GLY A 160 -18.43 10.11 0.98
CA GLY A 160 -19.12 8.81 0.82
C GLY A 160 -18.24 7.69 0.24
N PHE A 161 -16.92 7.82 0.33
CA PHE A 161 -15.95 6.81 -0.10
C PHE A 161 -15.54 5.84 1.02
N LEU A 162 -15.92 6.16 2.27
CA LEU A 162 -15.83 5.30 3.45
C LEU A 162 -17.13 5.37 4.24
N GLY A 163 -17.43 4.33 5.01
CA GLY A 163 -18.66 4.23 5.80
C GLY A 163 -19.65 3.28 5.14
N LYS A 164 -20.91 3.70 5.06
CA LYS A 164 -22.00 2.85 4.55
C LYS A 164 -22.23 3.06 3.06
N ASN A 165 -22.60 1.99 2.37
CA ASN A 165 -23.06 1.99 0.98
C ASN A 165 -22.12 2.79 0.05
N ILE A 166 -20.83 2.47 0.09
CA ILE A 166 -19.77 3.19 -0.62
C ILE A 166 -20.06 3.17 -2.13
N PHE A 167 -20.01 4.33 -2.77
CA PHE A 167 -20.41 4.54 -4.18
C PHE A 167 -21.83 4.07 -4.55
N GLY A 168 -22.71 3.80 -3.59
CA GLY A 168 -24.04 3.20 -3.86
C GLY A 168 -23.99 1.70 -4.19
N SER A 169 -22.91 1.00 -3.85
CA SER A 169 -22.69 -0.42 -4.17
C SER A 169 -23.39 -1.42 -3.24
N GLY A 170 -23.93 -0.96 -2.11
CA GLY A 170 -24.40 -1.81 -1.01
C GLY A 170 -23.29 -2.33 -0.10
N ILE A 171 -22.04 -1.92 -0.30
CA ILE A 171 -20.88 -2.36 0.48
C ILE A 171 -20.52 -1.31 1.54
N ASP A 172 -20.32 -1.79 2.77
CA ASP A 172 -19.89 -0.98 3.91
C ASP A 172 -18.41 -1.25 4.22
N PHE A 173 -17.64 -0.20 4.50
CA PHE A 173 -16.25 -0.32 4.97
C PHE A 173 -15.83 0.84 5.88
N GLU A 174 -15.34 0.50 7.07
CA GLU A 174 -14.77 1.47 8.01
C GLU A 174 -13.24 1.36 8.08
N LEU A 175 -12.54 2.49 8.11
CA LEU A 175 -11.08 2.53 8.19
C LEU A 175 -10.63 3.40 9.37
N PHE A 176 -9.65 2.89 10.12
CA PHE A 176 -9.12 3.54 11.32
C PHE A 176 -7.59 3.62 11.29
N VAL A 177 -7.03 4.69 11.87
CA VAL A 177 -5.58 4.79 12.12
C VAL A 177 -5.31 4.44 13.57
N HIS A 178 -4.46 3.43 13.80
CA HIS A 178 -3.94 3.05 15.10
C HIS A 178 -2.44 3.35 15.15
N THR A 179 -2.02 4.22 16.07
CA THR A 179 -0.61 4.57 16.24
C THR A 179 0.05 3.67 17.29
N GLY A 180 1.14 3.00 16.91
CA GLY A 180 1.97 2.20 17.82
C GLY A 180 2.83 3.06 18.76
N ALA A 181 3.65 2.39 19.55
CA ALA A 181 4.48 3.00 20.61
C ALA A 181 5.99 2.76 20.41
N GLY A 182 6.45 2.71 19.16
CA GLY A 182 7.88 2.72 18.79
C GLY A 182 8.63 1.40 19.01
N ARG A 183 8.04 0.26 18.66
CA ARG A 183 8.68 -1.05 18.81
C ARG A 183 8.81 -1.77 17.46
N TYR A 184 10.04 -1.96 16.99
CA TYR A 184 10.35 -2.63 15.71
C TYR A 184 9.63 -3.97 15.51
N ILE A 185 9.47 -4.75 16.58
CA ILE A 185 8.79 -6.05 16.52
C ILE A 185 7.31 -5.94 16.10
N CYS A 186 6.67 -4.77 16.26
CA CYS A 186 5.31 -4.53 15.79
C CYS A 186 5.18 -4.57 14.26
N GLY A 187 6.28 -4.51 13.52
CA GLY A 187 6.29 -4.73 12.07
C GLY A 187 6.08 -6.20 11.67
N GLU A 188 6.28 -7.16 12.57
CA GLU A 188 5.93 -8.57 12.31
C GLU A 188 4.41 -8.74 12.37
N GLU A 189 3.83 -9.41 11.38
CA GLU A 189 2.38 -9.42 11.15
C GLU A 189 1.54 -9.91 12.35
N THR A 190 2.03 -10.85 13.15
CA THR A 190 1.29 -11.38 14.31
C THR A 190 1.54 -10.61 15.59
N ALA A 191 2.75 -10.05 15.75
CA ALA A 191 3.05 -9.09 16.80
C ALA A 191 2.25 -7.79 16.63
N LEU A 192 2.09 -7.32 15.38
CA LEU A 192 1.21 -6.21 15.01
C LEU A 192 -0.21 -6.45 15.51
N ILE A 193 -0.78 -7.63 15.22
CA ILE A 193 -2.14 -7.98 15.65
C ILE A 193 -2.25 -7.96 17.18
N ASN A 194 -1.27 -8.52 17.91
CA ASN A 194 -1.27 -8.46 19.37
C ASN A 194 -1.21 -7.01 19.89
N SER A 195 -0.38 -6.17 19.28
CA SER A 195 -0.26 -4.75 19.64
C SER A 195 -1.57 -4.01 19.41
N LEU A 196 -2.21 -4.22 18.24
CA LEU A 196 -3.50 -3.65 17.88
C LEU A 196 -4.61 -4.05 18.87
N GLU A 197 -4.57 -5.27 19.39
CA GLU A 197 -5.50 -5.78 20.41
C GLU A 197 -5.21 -5.26 21.84
N GLY A 198 -4.20 -4.40 22.02
CA GLY A 198 -3.79 -3.89 23.33
C GLY A 198 -2.96 -4.86 24.17
N ARG A 199 -2.40 -5.90 23.55
CA ARG A 199 -1.50 -6.87 24.20
C ARG A 199 -0.04 -6.50 23.96
N ARG A 200 0.86 -7.15 24.69
CA ARG A 200 2.30 -7.07 24.39
C ARG A 200 2.55 -7.64 22.99
N ALA A 201 3.38 -6.95 22.21
CA ALA A 201 3.73 -7.30 20.82
C ALA A 201 4.71 -8.50 20.73
N ASN A 202 4.34 -9.62 21.34
CA ASN A 202 5.02 -10.89 21.13
C ASN A 202 4.42 -11.56 19.88
N PRO A 203 5.23 -12.09 18.94
CA PRO A 203 4.71 -12.86 17.81
C PRO A 203 3.84 -14.04 18.27
N ARG A 204 2.83 -14.40 17.49
CA ARG A 204 1.98 -15.57 17.73
C ARG A 204 2.58 -16.79 17.04
N SER A 205 2.44 -17.96 17.67
CA SER A 205 2.77 -19.23 17.02
C SER A 205 1.92 -19.45 15.77
N LYS A 206 2.53 -19.96 14.70
CA LYS A 206 1.88 -20.40 13.47
C LYS A 206 2.00 -21.93 13.41
N PRO A 207 0.93 -22.70 13.14
CA PRO A 207 -0.48 -22.33 13.00
C PRO A 207 -1.19 -21.98 14.34
N PRO A 208 -2.35 -21.30 14.32
CA PRO A 208 -3.14 -20.90 13.14
C PRO A 208 -2.57 -19.65 12.43
N PHE A 209 -2.75 -19.58 11.11
CA PHE A 209 -2.37 -18.42 10.32
C PHE A 209 -3.40 -17.28 10.48
N PRO A 210 -2.99 -15.99 10.34
CA PRO A 210 -3.91 -14.85 10.47
C PRO A 210 -5.12 -14.90 9.54
N ALA A 211 -4.97 -15.50 8.35
CA ALA A 211 -6.07 -15.68 7.41
C ALA A 211 -7.22 -16.50 8.01
N THR A 212 -6.92 -17.48 8.87
CA THR A 212 -7.93 -18.28 9.57
C THR A 212 -8.34 -17.64 10.90
N SER A 213 -7.36 -17.18 11.69
CA SER A 213 -7.59 -16.60 13.02
C SER A 213 -6.54 -15.54 13.33
N GLY A 214 -6.89 -14.28 13.07
CA GLY A 214 -6.05 -13.10 13.27
C GLY A 214 -6.59 -12.18 14.36
N ALA A 215 -6.89 -10.93 14.00
CA ALA A 215 -7.39 -9.91 14.91
C ALA A 215 -8.71 -10.35 15.56
N TRP A 216 -8.74 -10.36 16.89
CA TRP A 216 -9.84 -10.81 17.73
C TRP A 216 -10.36 -12.21 17.34
N GLY A 217 -9.47 -13.08 16.88
CA GLY A 217 -9.79 -14.45 16.45
C GLY A 217 -10.59 -14.52 15.14
N LYS A 218 -10.62 -13.44 14.35
CA LYS A 218 -11.33 -13.37 13.07
C LYS A 218 -10.37 -13.42 11.88
N PRO A 219 -10.82 -13.86 10.69
CA PRO A 219 -10.02 -13.85 9.48
C PRO A 219 -9.43 -12.46 9.23
N THR A 220 -8.12 -12.40 9.11
CA THR A 220 -7.39 -11.13 8.97
C THR A 220 -6.31 -11.23 7.93
N CYS A 221 -6.28 -10.29 6.99
CA CYS A 221 -5.18 -10.16 6.04
C CYS A 221 -4.35 -8.92 6.35
N VAL A 222 -3.03 -9.08 6.48
CA VAL A 222 -2.09 -7.98 6.71
C VAL A 222 -1.29 -7.71 5.43
N ASN A 223 -1.30 -6.47 4.94
CA ASN A 223 -0.54 -6.04 3.77
C ASN A 223 0.29 -4.80 4.09
N ASN A 224 1.42 -4.62 3.42
CA ASN A 224 2.24 -3.42 3.55
C ASN A 224 1.65 -2.24 2.74
N VAL A 225 1.91 -1.00 3.18
CA VAL A 225 1.46 0.26 2.54
C VAL A 225 1.69 0.26 1.03
N GLU A 226 2.93 0.09 0.57
CA GLU A 226 3.26 0.08 -0.86
C GLU A 226 2.55 -1.05 -1.61
N THR A 227 2.30 -2.19 -0.96
CA THR A 227 1.55 -3.29 -1.58
C THR A 227 0.13 -2.86 -1.91
N LEU A 228 -0.55 -2.23 -0.95
CA LEU A 228 -1.92 -1.74 -1.13
C LEU A 228 -1.98 -0.59 -2.13
N CYS A 229 -0.98 0.29 -2.16
CA CYS A 229 -0.93 1.41 -3.11
C CYS A 229 -0.73 0.99 -4.57
N ASN A 230 -0.25 -0.23 -4.84
CA ASN A 230 -0.18 -0.78 -6.20
C ASN A 230 -1.56 -1.25 -6.72
N VAL A 231 -2.48 -1.61 -5.81
CA VAL A 231 -3.75 -2.25 -6.16
C VAL A 231 -4.65 -1.37 -7.06
N PRO A 232 -4.84 -0.05 -6.80
CA PRO A 232 -5.68 0.78 -7.65
C PRO A 232 -5.25 0.76 -9.12
N ALA A 233 -3.95 0.91 -9.40
CA ALA A 233 -3.44 0.93 -10.76
C ALA A 233 -3.58 -0.44 -11.47
N ILE A 234 -3.42 -1.55 -10.74
CA ILE A 234 -3.69 -2.89 -11.26
C ILE A 234 -5.15 -3.03 -11.69
N ILE A 235 -6.10 -2.57 -10.86
CA ILE A 235 -7.52 -2.64 -11.20
C ILE A 235 -7.89 -1.68 -12.34
N GLU A 236 -7.27 -0.51 -12.41
CA GLU A 236 -7.54 0.48 -13.45
C GLU A 236 -7.06 -0.01 -14.82
N HIS A 237 -5.82 -0.47 -14.92
CA HIS A 237 -5.14 -0.75 -16.20
C HIS A 237 -5.02 -2.24 -16.53
N GLY A 238 -5.28 -3.13 -15.58
CA GLY A 238 -5.21 -4.57 -15.74
C GLY A 238 -3.81 -5.16 -15.51
N LYS A 239 -3.78 -6.48 -15.34
CA LYS A 239 -2.57 -7.27 -15.04
C LYS A 239 -1.47 -7.12 -16.09
N ASP A 240 -1.80 -7.11 -17.37
CA ASP A 240 -0.80 -7.10 -18.45
C ASP A 240 -0.02 -5.79 -18.47
N TRP A 241 -0.70 -4.68 -18.18
CA TRP A 241 -0.06 -3.38 -17.99
C TRP A 241 0.92 -3.42 -16.81
N TYR A 242 0.49 -3.96 -15.67
CA TYR A 242 1.34 -4.03 -14.48
C TYR A 242 2.56 -4.94 -14.65
N ILE A 243 2.39 -6.08 -15.35
CA ILE A 243 3.49 -6.96 -15.74
C ILE A 243 4.46 -6.22 -16.66
N GLY A 244 3.93 -5.47 -17.64
CA GLY A 244 4.71 -4.68 -18.59
C GLY A 244 5.59 -3.61 -17.95
N LEU A 245 5.26 -3.12 -16.75
CA LEU A 245 6.06 -2.11 -16.04
C LEU A 245 7.48 -2.56 -15.70
N SER A 246 7.74 -3.87 -15.59
CA SER A 246 9.11 -4.36 -15.38
C SER A 246 9.99 -4.18 -16.63
N ALA A 247 9.40 -3.84 -17.77
CA ALA A 247 10.07 -3.65 -19.07
C ALA A 247 10.97 -4.84 -19.45
N GLY A 248 10.59 -6.07 -19.04
CA GLY A 248 11.38 -7.27 -19.27
C GLY A 248 12.69 -7.37 -18.48
N LYS A 249 12.96 -6.44 -17.55
CA LYS A 249 14.18 -6.44 -16.73
C LYS A 249 14.16 -7.50 -15.62
N SER A 250 13.00 -8.06 -15.30
CA SER A 250 12.81 -9.02 -14.20
C SER A 250 11.61 -9.94 -14.46
N PRO A 251 11.63 -11.19 -13.94
CA PRO A 251 10.43 -12.01 -13.83
C PRO A 251 9.40 -11.45 -12.83
N ASP A 252 9.81 -10.53 -11.96
CA ASP A 252 8.92 -9.84 -11.03
C ASP A 252 8.25 -8.63 -11.71
N ALA A 253 6.94 -8.53 -11.54
CA ALA A 253 6.10 -7.51 -12.14
C ALA A 253 6.07 -6.19 -11.35
N GLY A 254 5.72 -5.11 -12.05
CA GLY A 254 5.47 -3.80 -11.49
C GLY A 254 6.71 -2.94 -11.28
N THR A 255 6.47 -1.80 -10.64
CA THR A 255 7.50 -0.92 -10.09
C THR A 255 7.74 -1.20 -8.60
N LYS A 256 8.78 -0.56 -8.06
CA LYS A 256 9.16 -0.59 -6.65
C LYS A 256 9.68 0.79 -6.25
N LEU A 257 9.28 1.27 -5.08
CA LEU A 257 9.96 2.38 -4.42
C LEU A 257 11.32 1.89 -3.89
N MET A 258 12.39 2.29 -4.56
CA MET A 258 13.78 1.99 -4.21
C MET A 258 14.40 3.22 -3.55
N GLY A 259 15.12 3.03 -2.45
CA GLY A 259 15.77 4.11 -1.72
C GLY A 259 17.27 3.90 -1.60
N PHE A 260 18.00 5.01 -1.51
CA PHE A 260 19.42 5.00 -1.21
C PHE A 260 19.71 6.08 -0.18
N SER A 261 20.42 5.71 0.88
CA SER A 261 20.84 6.60 1.97
C SER A 261 22.33 6.37 2.26
N GLY A 262 22.96 7.27 3.04
CA GLY A 262 24.39 7.18 3.36
C GLY A 262 25.24 8.12 2.50
N ARG A 263 26.47 7.68 2.18
CA ARG A 263 27.49 8.49 1.48
C ARG A 263 27.30 8.50 -0.04
N VAL A 264 26.21 9.10 -0.46
CA VAL A 264 25.89 9.34 -1.87
C VAL A 264 25.58 10.80 -2.08
N LYS A 265 25.76 11.30 -3.30
CA LYS A 265 25.53 12.73 -3.60
C LYS A 265 24.07 13.12 -3.43
N TYR A 266 23.15 12.22 -3.79
CA TYR A 266 21.72 12.47 -3.82
C TYR A 266 20.94 11.34 -3.12
N PRO A 267 20.91 11.29 -1.77
CA PRO A 267 20.09 10.32 -1.06
C PRO A 267 18.61 10.59 -1.33
N GLY A 268 17.80 9.54 -1.51
CA GLY A 268 16.42 9.72 -1.97
C GLY A 268 15.62 8.44 -2.15
N LEU A 269 14.46 8.59 -2.78
CA LEU A 269 13.56 7.52 -3.20
C LEU A 269 13.22 7.69 -4.67
N TRP A 270 13.15 6.57 -5.39
CA TRP A 270 12.81 6.50 -6.80
C TRP A 270 11.82 5.37 -7.01
N GLU A 271 10.74 5.64 -7.73
CA GLU A 271 9.91 4.57 -8.26
C GLU A 271 10.55 4.03 -9.53
N LEU A 272 10.96 2.77 -9.51
CA LEU A 272 11.71 2.16 -10.61
C LEU A 272 11.11 0.79 -10.98
N PRO A 273 11.21 0.37 -12.26
CA PRO A 273 10.89 -0.99 -12.67
C PRO A 273 11.65 -2.04 -11.87
N PHE A 274 10.99 -3.15 -11.54
CA PHE A 274 11.70 -4.33 -11.05
C PHE A 274 12.76 -4.80 -12.04
N GLY A 275 13.94 -5.15 -11.54
CA GLY A 275 15.11 -5.53 -12.35
C GLY A 275 16.09 -4.38 -12.60
N THR A 276 15.75 -3.15 -12.21
CA THR A 276 16.73 -2.06 -12.10
C THR A 276 17.82 -2.44 -11.11
N THR A 277 19.09 -2.38 -11.53
CA THR A 277 20.20 -2.91 -10.73
C THR A 277 20.58 -1.94 -9.60
N ALA A 278 21.12 -2.47 -8.49
CA ALA A 278 21.64 -1.64 -7.41
C ALA A 278 22.75 -0.68 -7.89
N ARG A 279 23.55 -1.10 -8.89
CA ARG A 279 24.55 -0.25 -9.55
C ARG A 279 23.89 0.93 -10.26
N GLU A 280 22.86 0.69 -11.07
CA GLU A 280 22.11 1.75 -11.77
C GLU A 280 21.56 2.75 -10.74
N ILE A 281 20.97 2.27 -9.64
CA ILE A 281 20.44 3.15 -8.57
C ILE A 281 21.54 3.98 -7.94
N LEU A 282 22.68 3.38 -7.58
CA LEU A 282 23.81 4.09 -6.96
C LEU A 282 24.43 5.11 -7.90
N GLU A 283 24.80 4.69 -9.11
CA GLU A 283 25.58 5.51 -10.05
C GLU A 283 24.72 6.57 -10.73
N ASP A 284 23.55 6.19 -11.26
CA ASP A 284 22.75 7.07 -12.14
C ASP A 284 21.74 7.94 -11.37
N TYR A 285 21.20 7.43 -10.26
CA TYR A 285 20.15 8.12 -9.50
C TYR A 285 20.70 8.78 -8.23
N ALA A 286 21.48 8.06 -7.43
CA ALA A 286 22.07 8.58 -6.20
C ALA A 286 23.36 9.39 -6.45
N GLY A 287 23.90 9.40 -7.68
CA GLY A 287 25.03 10.23 -8.11
C GLY A 287 26.41 9.67 -7.76
N GLY A 288 26.49 8.39 -7.41
CA GLY A 288 27.70 7.70 -6.94
C GLY A 288 28.12 8.11 -5.54
N ASP A 289 29.29 7.61 -5.13
CA ASP A 289 29.88 7.91 -3.82
C ASP A 289 30.17 9.41 -3.66
N ALA A 290 29.90 9.92 -2.45
CA ALA A 290 30.16 11.30 -2.03
C ALA A 290 31.27 11.38 -0.98
#